data_AF-A0A519WFL6-F1
#
_entry.id   AF-A0A519WFL6-F1
#
_cell.length_a   1.000
_cell.length_b   1.000
_cell.length_c   1.000
_cell.angle_alpha   90.00
_cell.angle_beta   90.00
_cell.angle_gamma   90.00
#
_symmetry.space_group_name_H-M   'P 1'
#
loop_
_entity.id
_entity.type
_entity.pdbx_description
1 polymer ?
#
loop_
_entity_poly.entity_id
_entity_poly.type
_entity_poly.pdbx_seq_one_letter_code
_entity_poly.pdbx_strand_id
1 'polypeptide(L)'
;MKYITRVNLFITGCLLIFGITSCNNTQKNTDTNGKATTKDSLQSYVDQRIAIYETVKLTTNLNDLTTSERKILPLLIQAAQIMDKLFWKQAYPHRDSLLSTIKDEKTKSFVMINYGPWDRLN
;
A
#
# COMPACT_ATOMS: atom_id res chain seq x y z
N MET A 1 4.52 -36.04 -69.49
CA MET A 1 5.57 -35.16 -68.92
C MET A 1 5.11 -34.71 -67.54
N LYS A 2 6.03 -34.77 -66.57
CA LYS A 2 5.85 -34.32 -65.18
C LYS A 2 5.43 -32.84 -65.14
N TYR A 3 4.66 -32.40 -64.13
CA TYR A 3 5.16 -31.65 -62.97
C TYR A 3 4.01 -31.13 -62.10
N ILE A 4 4.03 -31.58 -60.85
CA ILE A 4 3.31 -31.09 -59.67
C ILE A 4 3.80 -29.68 -59.32
N THR A 5 2.92 -28.80 -58.79
CA THR A 5 3.14 -27.73 -57.76
C THR A 5 2.19 -26.51 -58.03
N ARG A 6 1.62 -25.72 -57.10
CA ARG A 6 1.48 -25.65 -55.63
C ARG A 6 0.11 -25.02 -55.31
N VAL A 7 -0.50 -25.41 -54.20
CA VAL A 7 -1.62 -24.68 -53.57
C VAL A 7 -1.04 -23.46 -52.85
N ASN A 8 -1.60 -22.27 -53.07
CA ASN A 8 -1.46 -21.13 -52.17
C ASN A 8 -2.62 -20.13 -52.32
N LEU A 9 -3.35 -20.00 -51.22
CA LEU A 9 -3.68 -18.75 -50.53
C LEU A 9 -4.36 -17.62 -51.34
N PHE A 10 -5.69 -17.57 -51.27
CA PHE A 10 -6.47 -16.34 -51.40
C PHE A 10 -7.58 -16.34 -50.33
N ILE A 11 -7.26 -15.84 -49.13
CA ILE A 11 -8.27 -15.47 -48.13
C ILE A 11 -8.64 -14.02 -48.41
N THR A 12 -9.75 -13.86 -49.10
CA THR A 12 -10.38 -12.57 -49.40
C THR A 12 -11.49 -12.32 -48.38
N GLY A 13 -11.42 -11.15 -47.73
CA GLY A 13 -12.57 -10.45 -47.18
C GLY A 13 -12.71 -10.56 -45.66
N CYS A 14 -13.14 -9.55 -44.93
CA CYS A 14 -13.48 -8.15 -45.24
C CYS A 14 -13.86 -7.55 -43.87
N LEU A 15 -13.37 -6.35 -43.53
CA LEU A 15 -13.87 -5.44 -42.48
C LEU A 15 -13.90 -6.00 -41.03
N LEU A 16 -13.32 -5.33 -40.04
CA LEU A 16 -13.80 -4.05 -39.53
C LEU A 16 -12.66 -3.26 -38.87
N ILE A 17 -12.47 -2.06 -39.39
CA ILE A 17 -11.66 -0.99 -38.82
C ILE A 17 -12.50 -0.35 -37.71
N PHE A 18 -12.08 -0.47 -36.45
CA PHE A 18 -12.44 0.48 -35.40
C PHE A 18 -11.17 1.24 -35.02
N GLY A 19 -11.16 2.52 -35.39
CA GLY A 19 -10.04 3.42 -35.22
C GLY A 19 -9.76 3.72 -33.75
N ILE A 20 -8.52 3.46 -33.35
CA ILE A 20 -7.92 4.04 -32.15
C ILE A 20 -7.62 5.51 -32.44
N THR A 21 -8.57 6.38 -32.11
CA THR A 21 -8.36 7.82 -32.05
C THR A 21 -7.47 8.12 -30.84
N SER A 22 -6.15 8.03 -31.04
CA SER A 22 -5.18 8.53 -30.06
C SER A 22 -5.20 10.06 -30.10
N CYS A 23 -5.79 10.67 -29.07
CA CYS A 23 -5.63 12.10 -28.81
C CYS A 23 -4.19 12.38 -28.41
N ASN A 24 -3.40 12.89 -29.34
CA ASN A 24 -2.09 13.46 -29.05
C ASN A 24 -2.32 14.87 -28.45
N ASN A 25 -2.40 14.96 -27.12
CA ASN A 25 -2.38 16.25 -26.43
C ASN A 25 -0.94 16.75 -26.39
N THR A 26 -0.56 17.54 -27.39
CA THR A 26 0.70 18.30 -27.37
C THR A 26 0.56 19.44 -26.35
N GLN A 27 0.88 19.16 -25.09
CA GLN A 27 1.14 20.21 -24.12
C GLN A 27 2.46 20.91 -24.47
N LYS A 28 2.35 22.19 -24.81
CA LYS A 28 3.47 23.13 -24.83
C LYS A 28 4.15 23.11 -23.46
N ASN A 29 5.39 22.61 -23.43
CA ASN A 29 6.32 22.93 -22.36
C ASN A 29 6.56 24.43 -22.39
N THR A 30 6.03 25.11 -21.37
CA THR A 30 6.42 26.47 -21.05
C THR A 30 7.16 26.36 -19.73
N ASP A 31 8.49 26.33 -19.82
CA ASP A 31 9.38 26.44 -18.68
C ASP A 31 9.09 27.74 -17.94
N THR A 32 8.35 27.63 -16.84
CA THR A 32 8.26 28.67 -15.83
C THR A 32 8.89 28.11 -14.57
N ASN A 33 10.14 28.53 -14.39
CA ASN A 33 10.98 28.28 -13.24
C ASN A 33 10.37 29.00 -12.03
N GLY A 34 9.45 28.33 -11.35
CA GLY A 34 8.89 28.73 -10.07
C GLY A 34 8.76 27.49 -9.21
N LYS A 35 9.56 27.37 -8.15
CA LYS A 35 9.37 26.38 -7.09
C LYS A 35 8.05 26.71 -6.36
N ALA A 36 6.93 26.35 -6.97
CA ALA A 36 5.71 26.09 -6.26
C ALA A 36 5.93 24.79 -5.49
N THR A 37 5.95 24.87 -4.16
CA THR A 37 5.95 23.70 -3.29
C THR A 37 4.63 22.96 -3.49
N THR A 38 4.56 22.09 -4.50
CA THR A 38 3.45 21.15 -4.65
C THR A 38 3.52 20.23 -3.44
N LYS A 39 2.69 20.50 -2.43
CA LYS A 39 2.51 19.59 -1.30
C LYS A 39 2.21 18.21 -1.88
N ASP A 40 3.04 17.23 -1.55
CA ASP A 40 2.84 15.87 -2.00
C ASP A 40 1.43 15.43 -1.60
N SER A 41 0.61 15.13 -2.61
CA SER A 41 -0.79 14.72 -2.42
C SER A 41 -0.91 13.50 -1.49
N LEU A 42 0.09 12.60 -1.51
CA LEU A 42 0.13 11.44 -0.64
C LEU A 42 0.47 11.82 0.80
N GLN A 43 1.42 12.74 1.00
CA GLN A 43 1.73 13.24 2.33
C GLN A 43 0.53 13.98 2.94
N SER A 44 -0.18 14.79 2.14
CA SER A 44 -1.40 15.45 2.61
C SER A 44 -2.50 14.45 2.95
N TYR A 45 -2.60 13.34 2.22
CA TYR A 45 -3.53 12.25 2.53
C TYR A 45 -3.18 11.63 3.89
N VAL A 46 -1.93 11.24 4.11
CA VAL A 46 -1.47 10.66 5.39
C VAL A 46 -1.71 11.63 6.55
N ASP A 47 -1.38 12.92 6.39
CA ASP A 47 -1.61 13.95 7.41
C ASP A 47 -3.08 14.01 7.85
N GLN A 48 -4.01 13.91 6.89
CA GLN A 48 -5.44 13.93 7.17
C GLN A 48 -5.89 12.61 7.81
N ARG A 49 -5.40 11.47 7.32
CA ARG A 49 -5.84 10.16 7.80
C ARG A 49 -5.29 9.81 9.16
N ILE A 50 -4.05 10.15 9.50
CA ILE A 50 -3.52 9.87 10.84
C ILE A 50 -4.26 10.67 11.92
N ALA A 51 -4.79 11.85 11.58
CA ALA A 51 -5.52 12.70 12.51
C ALA A 51 -6.85 12.09 13.01
N ILE A 52 -7.36 11.02 12.39
CA ILE A 52 -8.57 10.33 12.86
C ILE A 52 -8.28 9.35 14.01
N TYR A 53 -7.01 9.02 14.26
CA TYR A 53 -6.62 8.12 15.35
C TYR A 53 -6.32 8.93 16.60
N GLU A 54 -7.24 8.86 17.57
CA GLU A 54 -7.04 9.47 18.88
C GLU A 54 -6.13 8.59 19.75
N THR A 55 -5.15 9.18 20.43
CA THR A 55 -4.27 8.43 21.33
C THR A 55 -4.91 8.34 22.71
N VAL A 56 -5.27 7.13 23.11
CA VAL A 56 -5.87 6.85 24.42
C VAL A 56 -4.94 6.06 25.32
N LYS A 57 -4.93 6.36 26.62
CA LYS A 57 -4.18 5.59 27.61
C LYS A 57 -4.91 4.30 27.93
N LEU A 58 -4.34 3.16 27.57
CA LEU A 58 -4.83 1.85 28.01
C LEU A 58 -4.49 1.65 29.49
N THR A 59 -5.51 1.50 30.32
CA THR A 59 -5.37 1.23 31.74
C THR A 59 -6.53 0.36 32.22
N THR A 60 -6.32 -0.37 33.31
CA THR A 60 -7.34 -1.19 33.94
C THR A 60 -6.98 -1.39 35.41
N ASN A 61 -7.99 -1.62 36.25
CA ASN A 61 -7.79 -2.00 37.63
C ASN A 61 -7.34 -3.46 37.72
N LEU A 62 -6.21 -3.72 38.40
CA LEU A 62 -5.66 -5.07 38.57
C LEU A 62 -5.87 -5.63 39.98
N ASN A 63 -6.63 -4.93 40.83
CA ASN A 63 -6.87 -5.33 42.22
C ASN A 63 -7.76 -6.56 42.34
N ASP A 64 -8.61 -6.83 41.34
CA ASP A 64 -9.50 -8.00 41.31
C ASP A 64 -8.75 -9.31 41.01
N LEU A 65 -7.50 -9.21 40.56
CA LEU A 65 -6.65 -10.37 40.28
C LEU A 65 -5.94 -10.85 41.55
N THR A 66 -5.85 -12.16 41.70
CA THR A 66 -4.95 -12.79 42.69
C THR A 66 -3.49 -12.52 42.33
N THR A 67 -2.60 -12.73 43.30
CA THR A 67 -1.15 -12.62 43.06
C THR A 67 -0.67 -13.59 41.97
N SER A 68 -1.25 -14.78 41.87
CA SER A 68 -0.88 -15.77 40.86
C SER A 68 -1.33 -15.35 39.46
N GLU A 69 -2.55 -14.80 39.31
CA GLU A 69 -3.04 -14.29 38.02
C GLU A 69 -2.23 -13.10 37.53
N ARG A 70 -1.87 -12.15 38.43
CA ARG A 70 -0.98 -11.05 38.06
C ARG A 70 0.38 -11.53 37.54
N LYS A 71 0.91 -12.62 38.09
CA LYS A 71 2.17 -13.23 37.62
C LYS A 71 2.05 -13.85 36.22
N ILE A 72 0.85 -14.18 35.75
CA ILE A 72 0.61 -14.72 34.41
C ILE A 72 0.57 -13.60 33.36
N LEU A 73 0.15 -12.38 33.71
CA LEU A 73 0.03 -11.27 32.75
C LEU A 73 1.30 -11.03 31.91
N PRO A 74 2.52 -11.01 32.46
CA PRO A 74 3.74 -10.87 31.66
C PRO A 74 3.93 -11.97 30.61
N LEU A 75 3.47 -13.20 30.87
CA LEU A 75 3.54 -14.32 29.92
C LEU A 75 2.53 -14.14 28.79
N LEU A 76 1.32 -13.70 29.11
CA LEU A 76 0.30 -13.40 28.11
C LEU A 76 0.71 -12.22 27.22
N ILE A 77 1.35 -11.19 27.80
CA ILE A 77 1.90 -10.07 27.02
C ILE A 77 3.01 -10.56 26.08
N GLN A 78 3.90 -11.45 26.53
CA GLN A 78 4.92 -12.06 25.67
C GLN A 78 4.29 -12.84 24.51
N ALA A 79 3.24 -13.63 24.77
CA ALA A 79 2.50 -14.33 23.74
C ALA A 79 1.85 -13.35 22.74
N ALA A 80 1.22 -12.28 23.22
CA ALA A 80 0.63 -11.24 22.36
C ALA A 80 1.69 -10.54 21.47
N GLN A 81 2.89 -10.29 22.00
CA GLN A 81 4.00 -9.74 21.21
C GLN A 81 4.48 -10.68 20.11
N ILE A 82 4.40 -12.00 20.31
CA ILE A 82 4.68 -12.98 19.25
C ILE A 82 3.59 -12.91 18.18
N MET A 83 2.32 -12.86 18.58
CA MET A 83 1.20 -12.74 17.65
C MET A 83 1.27 -11.46 16.81
N ASP A 84 1.65 -10.33 17.40
CA ASP A 84 1.89 -9.07 16.68
C ASP A 84 2.93 -9.23 15.56
N LYS A 85 4.06 -9.88 15.85
CA LYS A 85 5.12 -10.17 14.87
C LYS A 85 4.64 -11.11 13.77
N LEU A 86 3.85 -12.13 14.12
CA LEU A 86 3.30 -13.07 13.13
C LEU A 86 2.31 -12.37 12.20
N PHE A 87 1.44 -11.52 12.74
CA PHE A 87 0.49 -10.76 11.93
C PHE A 87 1.20 -9.80 10.97
N TRP A 88 2.28 -9.12 11.41
CA TRP A 88 3.14 -8.35 10.52
C TRP A 88 3.71 -9.19 9.37
N LYS A 89 4.18 -10.41 9.65
CA LYS A 89 4.68 -11.31 8.59
C LYS A 89 3.60 -11.71 7.59
N GLN A 90 2.36 -11.91 8.05
CA GLN A 90 1.25 -12.28 7.19
C GLN A 90 0.75 -11.10 6.36
N ALA A 91 0.69 -9.91 6.95
CA ALA A 91 0.24 -8.70 6.28
C ALA A 91 1.31 -8.21 5.30
N TYR A 92 2.52 -7.94 5.78
CA TYR A 92 3.62 -7.37 5.00
C TYR A 92 4.98 -7.98 5.44
N PRO A 93 5.44 -9.07 4.79
CA PRO A 93 6.65 -9.79 5.20
C PRO A 93 7.94 -8.94 5.31
N HIS A 94 8.04 -7.85 4.56
CA HIS A 94 9.22 -6.98 4.47
C HIS A 94 9.10 -5.70 5.30
N ARG A 95 8.48 -5.78 6.49
CA ARG A 95 8.21 -4.63 7.38
C ARG A 95 9.41 -3.69 7.54
N ASP A 96 10.56 -4.24 7.92
CA ASP A 96 11.71 -3.40 8.29
C ASP A 96 12.29 -2.67 7.07
N SER A 97 12.32 -3.34 5.91
CA SER A 97 12.67 -2.71 4.64
C SER A 97 11.72 -1.56 4.31
N LEU A 98 10.40 -1.76 4.43
CA LEU A 98 9.42 -0.70 4.23
C LEU A 98 9.66 0.47 5.18
N LEU A 99 9.74 0.22 6.49
CA LEU A 99 9.91 1.27 7.49
C LEU A 99 11.22 2.05 7.31
N SER A 100 12.29 1.40 6.84
CA SER A 100 13.58 2.06 6.57
C SER A 100 13.53 3.10 5.44
N THR A 101 12.58 2.96 4.51
CA THR A 101 12.41 3.90 3.39
C THR A 101 11.65 5.17 3.78
N ILE A 102 10.93 5.13 4.91
CA ILE A 102 10.02 6.19 5.34
C ILE A 102 10.76 7.17 6.26
N LYS A 103 10.93 8.41 5.78
CA LYS A 103 11.58 9.50 6.53
C LYS A 103 10.61 10.31 7.39
N ASP A 104 9.37 10.45 6.94
CA ASP A 104 8.34 11.21 7.65
C ASP A 104 7.76 10.37 8.80
N GLU A 105 7.80 10.91 10.01
CA GLU A 105 7.40 10.17 11.22
C GLU A 105 5.89 9.92 11.26
N LYS A 106 5.06 10.84 10.74
CA LYS A 106 3.61 10.60 10.66
C LYS A 106 3.30 9.45 9.71
N THR A 107 3.95 9.40 8.57
CA THR A 107 3.84 8.29 7.62
C THR A 107 4.29 6.98 8.26
N LYS A 108 5.39 6.99 9.01
CA LYS A 108 5.87 5.81 9.73
C LYS A 108 4.85 5.35 10.77
N SER A 109 4.30 6.25 11.57
CA SER A 109 3.23 5.94 12.54
C SER A 109 1.96 5.41 11.87
N PHE A 110 1.54 6.02 10.76
CA PHE A 110 0.36 5.60 10.01
C PHE A 110 0.51 4.16 9.47
N VAL A 111 1.67 3.83 8.92
CA VAL A 111 2.03 2.46 8.48
C VAL A 111 2.06 1.49 9.67
N MET A 112 2.60 1.92 10.82
CA MET A 112 2.67 1.10 12.02
C MET A 112 1.28 0.73 12.55
N ILE A 113 0.36 1.70 12.61
CA ILE A 113 -1.03 1.49 13.07
C ILE A 113 -1.78 0.55 12.10
N ASN A 114 -1.53 0.67 10.80
CA ASN A 114 -2.24 -0.10 9.77
C ASN A 114 -1.59 -1.43 9.40
N TYR A 115 -0.49 -1.83 10.05
CA TYR A 115 0.24 -3.07 9.75
C TYR A 115 0.72 -3.19 8.29
N GLY A 116 1.06 -2.07 7.64
CA GLY A 116 1.54 -2.02 6.26
C GLY A 116 1.22 -0.70 5.55
N PRO A 117 1.56 -0.56 4.26
CA PRO A 117 1.40 0.66 3.48
C PRO A 117 -0.04 0.82 2.95
N TRP A 118 -1.03 0.62 3.81
CA TRP A 118 -2.45 0.74 3.47
C TRP A 118 -3.19 1.53 4.54
N ASP A 119 -4.40 1.95 4.18
CA ASP A 119 -5.33 2.58 5.07
C ASP A 119 -6.48 1.61 5.36
N ARG A 120 -6.50 1.00 6.54
CA ARG A 120 -7.49 -0.05 6.87
C ARG A 120 -8.92 0.49 7.02
N LEU A 121 -9.08 1.79 7.10
CA LEU A 121 -10.37 2.46 7.27
C LEU A 121 -10.84 3.13 5.96
N ASN A 122 -10.31 2.72 4.81
CA ASN A 122 -10.68 3.24 3.48
C ASN A 122 -10.86 2.12 2.45
#